data_AF-A0A0P0EIM6-F1
#
_entry.id   AF-A0A0P0EIM6-F1
#
_cell.length_a   1.000
_cell.length_b   1.000
_cell.length_c   1.000
_cell.angle_alpha   90.00
_cell.angle_beta   90.00
_cell.angle_gamma   90.00
#
_symmetry.space_group_name_H-M   'P 1'
#
loop_
_entity.id
_entity.type
_entity.pdbx_description
1 polymer ?
#
loop_
_entity_poly.entity_id
_entity_poly.type
_entity_poly.pdbx_seq_one_letter_code
_entity_poly.pdbx_strand_id
1 'polypeptide(L)'
;MQHETPPLPGLSLQKAFLPPEAALVAVGTGAGRWTDAAVSGRRCFALPSSPPGLDAWCGPVGPRHIDWLILDGCGDALALLDGASDLLRLRRIDFLQFDESEAGSQLVTLYARLQADGYSLFRFTDRNLEFRGTPPEDGRGGTHMAVAPRHWNRLFARSQGMFRYKDLFPRHGILPRGIIHVGAHEGEEHANYKEAGADRVLFIEADPATFATLQARFAGHGDVICLNAAVSDRAGRARFSRMSSRQSSSLLEPTGHLAVYPHITVDEVIEVETRTLPDLLASNGLTPEGFNVLAIDAQGSECRILNGCGDLLAGFDAVVTEVSYAELYEGSGLAADVDDILFAHGFDRVAEISSYHHSWGDALYVRRPG
;
A
#
# COMPACT_ATOMS: atom_id res chain seq x y z
N MET A 1 30.86 -38.36 3.88
CA MET A 1 30.52 -37.14 4.62
C MET A 1 29.41 -36.46 3.87
N GLN A 2 28.17 -36.51 4.37
CA GLN A 2 27.15 -35.58 3.90
C GLN A 2 27.63 -34.20 4.35
N HIS A 3 28.00 -33.34 3.42
CA HIS A 3 28.17 -31.93 3.71
C HIS A 3 26.78 -31.42 4.11
N GLU A 4 26.52 -31.27 5.41
CA GLU A 4 25.36 -30.52 5.86
C GLU A 4 25.51 -29.10 5.32
N THR A 5 24.63 -28.73 4.40
CA THR A 5 24.53 -27.36 3.91
C THR A 5 24.30 -26.46 5.12
N PRO A 6 25.14 -25.43 5.35
CA PRO A 6 24.95 -24.55 6.49
C PRO A 6 23.54 -23.93 6.45
N PRO A 7 22.88 -23.76 7.61
CA PRO A 7 21.53 -23.24 7.65
C PRO A 7 21.48 -21.84 7.02
N LEU A 8 20.45 -21.61 6.19
CA LEU A 8 20.24 -20.34 5.51
C LEU A 8 20.05 -19.20 6.52
N PRO A 9 20.95 -18.18 6.55
CA PRO A 9 20.89 -17.09 7.50
C PRO A 9 19.58 -16.30 7.41
N GLY A 10 18.78 -16.26 8.47
CA GLY A 10 17.52 -15.51 8.45
C GLY A 10 16.33 -16.24 7.79
N LEU A 11 16.45 -17.51 7.39
CA LEU A 11 15.29 -18.32 6.93
C LEU A 11 14.15 -18.36 7.98
N SER A 12 14.49 -18.29 9.26
CA SER A 12 13.50 -18.18 10.34
C SER A 12 12.72 -16.86 10.31
N LEU A 13 13.32 -15.76 9.83
CA LEU A 13 12.63 -14.47 9.70
C LEU A 13 11.56 -14.55 8.61
N GLN A 14 11.89 -15.17 7.48
CA GLN A 14 10.93 -15.37 6.40
C GLN A 14 9.71 -16.18 6.86
N LYS A 15 9.91 -17.20 7.71
CA LYS A 15 8.80 -17.98 8.28
C LYS A 15 7.96 -17.17 9.27
N ALA A 16 8.56 -16.21 9.96
CA ALA A 16 7.89 -15.39 10.96
C ALA A 16 7.11 -14.21 10.35
N PHE A 17 7.60 -13.64 9.24
CA PHE A 17 7.05 -12.39 8.69
C PHE A 17 6.20 -12.56 7.44
N LEU A 18 6.44 -13.59 6.63
CA LEU A 18 5.76 -13.74 5.34
C LEU A 18 4.54 -14.64 5.42
N PRO A 19 3.43 -14.26 4.76
CA PRO A 19 2.32 -15.17 4.52
C PRO A 19 2.72 -16.33 3.57
N PRO A 20 1.90 -17.39 3.48
CA PRO A 20 2.18 -18.53 2.61
C PRO A 20 2.30 -18.18 1.12
N GLU A 21 1.47 -17.25 0.63
CA GLU A 21 1.38 -16.88 -0.80
C GLU A 21 2.42 -15.82 -1.24
N ALA A 22 3.36 -15.47 -0.36
CA ALA A 22 4.35 -14.42 -0.60
C ALA A 22 5.23 -14.68 -1.84
N ALA A 23 5.53 -13.63 -2.58
CA ALA A 23 6.50 -13.60 -3.65
C ALA A 23 7.92 -13.41 -3.10
N LEU A 24 8.75 -14.45 -3.25
CA LEU A 24 10.15 -14.44 -2.84
C LEU A 24 11.04 -14.39 -4.08
N VAL A 25 11.94 -13.42 -4.15
CA VAL A 25 12.93 -13.29 -5.21
C VAL A 25 14.31 -13.38 -4.59
N ALA A 26 15.12 -14.33 -5.04
CA ALA A 26 16.52 -14.45 -4.66
C ALA A 26 17.41 -14.17 -5.88
N VAL A 27 18.43 -13.34 -5.69
CA VAL A 27 19.35 -12.93 -6.75
C VAL A 27 20.78 -13.26 -6.36
N GLY A 28 21.59 -13.67 -7.34
CA GLY A 28 23.01 -14.01 -7.18
C GLY A 28 23.29 -15.51 -7.23
N THR A 29 24.56 -15.88 -7.13
CA THR A 29 24.98 -17.29 -7.32
C THR A 29 24.39 -18.24 -6.28
N GLY A 30 23.96 -17.72 -5.13
CA GLY A 30 23.28 -18.47 -4.08
C GLY A 30 21.75 -18.51 -4.21
N ALA A 31 21.15 -17.94 -5.25
CA ALA A 31 19.68 -17.83 -5.34
C ALA A 31 18.93 -19.18 -5.22
N GLY A 32 19.46 -20.25 -5.81
CA GLY A 32 18.79 -21.56 -5.87
C GLY A 32 18.53 -22.19 -4.49
N ARG A 33 19.45 -22.03 -3.52
CA ARG A 33 19.25 -22.61 -2.17
C ARG A 33 18.05 -22.01 -1.44
N TRP A 34 17.69 -20.76 -1.74
CA TRP A 34 16.55 -20.08 -1.13
C TRP A 34 15.21 -20.58 -1.67
N THR A 35 15.15 -20.83 -2.98
CA THR A 35 13.93 -21.36 -3.59
C THR A 35 13.70 -22.82 -3.20
N ASP A 36 14.76 -23.60 -3.04
CA ASP A 36 14.66 -25.00 -2.59
C ASP A 36 14.21 -25.13 -1.13
N ALA A 37 14.59 -24.17 -0.28
CA ALA A 37 14.25 -24.14 1.14
C ALA A 37 12.93 -23.40 1.46
N ALA A 38 12.28 -22.83 0.44
CA ALA A 38 11.07 -22.03 0.61
C ALA A 38 9.90 -22.89 1.12
N VAL A 39 9.02 -22.25 1.89
CA VAL A 39 7.79 -22.88 2.36
C VAL A 39 6.84 -23.12 1.17
N SER A 40 6.20 -24.29 1.13
CA SER A 40 5.19 -24.63 0.12
C SER A 40 4.11 -23.55 0.02
N GLY A 41 3.68 -23.22 -1.21
CA GLY A 41 2.71 -22.16 -1.51
C GLY A 41 3.34 -20.84 -1.95
N ARG A 42 4.62 -20.58 -1.62
CA ARG A 42 5.29 -19.35 -2.05
C ARG A 42 5.60 -19.33 -3.53
N ARG A 43 5.45 -18.17 -4.16
CA ARG A 43 5.93 -17.93 -5.52
C ARG A 43 7.41 -17.56 -5.44
N CYS A 44 8.29 -18.48 -5.81
CA CYS A 44 9.73 -18.32 -5.64
C CYS A 44 10.43 -18.13 -6.99
N PHE A 45 11.33 -17.16 -7.06
CA PHE A 45 12.11 -16.86 -8.25
C PHE A 45 13.60 -16.84 -7.90
N ALA A 46 14.41 -17.60 -8.63
CA ALA A 46 15.87 -17.61 -8.50
C ALA A 46 16.51 -16.96 -9.74
N LEU A 47 17.27 -15.89 -9.53
CA LEU A 47 17.98 -15.15 -10.56
C LEU A 47 19.50 -15.32 -10.36
N PRO A 48 20.13 -16.34 -11.00
CA PRO A 48 21.53 -16.71 -10.73
C PRO A 48 22.56 -15.67 -11.19
N SER A 49 22.12 -14.67 -11.95
CA SER A 49 22.86 -13.47 -12.32
C SER A 49 21.88 -12.30 -12.34
N SER A 50 22.34 -11.08 -12.02
CA SER A 50 21.47 -9.91 -12.11
C SER A 50 20.93 -9.79 -13.55
N PRO A 51 19.60 -9.75 -13.76
CA PRO A 51 19.04 -9.42 -15.07
C PRO A 51 19.52 -8.01 -15.49
N PRO A 52 19.20 -7.53 -16.72
CA PRO A 52 19.49 -6.16 -17.16
C PRO A 52 18.85 -5.01 -16.32
N GLY A 53 18.51 -5.27 -15.06
CA GLY A 53 17.77 -4.47 -14.09
C GLY A 53 16.65 -5.31 -13.48
N LEU A 54 16.48 -5.30 -12.16
CA LEU A 54 15.35 -5.97 -11.51
C LEU A 54 14.02 -5.34 -11.92
N ASP A 55 13.96 -4.02 -12.06
CA ASP A 55 12.80 -3.29 -12.59
C ASP A 55 12.42 -3.79 -14.00
N ALA A 56 13.41 -3.90 -14.89
CA ALA A 56 13.22 -4.36 -16.26
C ALA A 56 12.76 -5.83 -16.35
N TRP A 57 13.12 -6.66 -15.37
CA TRP A 57 12.67 -8.05 -15.27
C TRP A 57 11.26 -8.15 -14.68
N CYS A 58 10.96 -7.40 -13.62
CA CYS A 58 9.65 -7.37 -12.97
C CYS A 58 8.53 -6.83 -13.87
N GLY A 59 8.85 -5.96 -14.84
CA GLY A 59 7.87 -5.44 -15.79
C GLY A 59 7.13 -6.53 -16.59
N PRO A 60 7.83 -7.30 -17.45
CA PRO A 60 7.20 -8.28 -18.34
C PRO A 60 7.08 -9.70 -17.76
N VAL A 61 7.89 -10.07 -16.75
CA VAL A 61 8.06 -11.47 -16.33
C VAL A 61 7.95 -11.68 -14.83
N GLY A 62 8.63 -10.85 -14.04
CA GLY A 62 8.68 -10.99 -12.59
C GLY A 62 7.42 -10.50 -11.88
N PRO A 63 7.35 -10.64 -10.54
CA PRO A 63 6.25 -10.10 -9.78
C PRO A 63 6.34 -8.57 -9.70
N ARG A 64 5.19 -7.89 -9.80
CA ARG A 64 5.12 -6.42 -9.66
C ARG A 64 5.33 -5.94 -8.22
N HIS A 65 5.18 -6.84 -7.25
CA HIS A 65 5.49 -6.63 -5.84
C HIS A 65 6.27 -7.84 -5.31
N ILE A 66 7.37 -7.58 -4.62
CA ILE A 66 8.25 -8.58 -4.03
C ILE A 66 8.08 -8.51 -2.52
N ASP A 67 7.46 -9.52 -1.92
CA ASP A 67 7.36 -9.59 -0.46
C ASP A 67 8.75 -9.77 0.18
N TRP A 68 9.65 -10.52 -0.45
CA TRP A 68 11.00 -10.73 0.09
C TRP A 68 12.07 -10.85 -0.99
N LEU A 69 12.97 -9.86 -1.05
CA LEU A 69 14.14 -9.85 -1.91
C LEU A 69 15.36 -10.32 -1.14
N ILE A 70 16.12 -11.26 -1.70
CA ILE A 70 17.35 -11.81 -1.11
C ILE A 70 18.51 -11.54 -2.06
N LEU A 71 19.56 -10.94 -1.53
CA LEU A 71 20.83 -10.76 -2.23
C LEU A 71 21.83 -11.78 -1.67
N ASP A 72 22.26 -12.72 -2.51
CA ASP A 72 23.09 -13.85 -2.09
C ASP A 72 24.08 -14.27 -3.18
N GLY A 73 25.33 -13.88 -3.00
CA GLY A 73 26.38 -14.05 -4.00
C GLY A 73 26.19 -13.13 -5.20
N CYS A 74 25.73 -11.90 -4.99
CA CYS A 74 25.52 -10.91 -6.06
C CYS A 74 26.83 -10.25 -6.54
N GLY A 75 27.86 -10.24 -5.70
CA GLY A 75 29.13 -9.54 -5.96
C GLY A 75 29.05 -8.03 -5.79
N ASP A 76 28.09 -7.37 -6.45
CA ASP A 76 27.82 -5.93 -6.35
C ASP A 76 26.33 -5.69 -6.03
N ALA A 77 26.02 -5.58 -4.73
CA ALA A 77 24.66 -5.37 -4.27
C ALA A 77 24.15 -3.97 -4.64
N LEU A 78 25.02 -2.96 -4.64
CA LEU A 78 24.62 -1.58 -4.97
C LEU A 78 24.16 -1.46 -6.42
N ALA A 79 24.91 -2.02 -7.37
CA ALA A 79 24.53 -2.03 -8.78
C ALA A 79 23.18 -2.75 -9.03
N LEU A 80 22.88 -3.78 -8.24
CA LEU A 80 21.58 -4.45 -8.28
C LEU A 80 20.46 -3.55 -7.77
N LEU A 81 20.66 -2.82 -6.66
CA LEU A 81 19.68 -1.86 -6.15
C LEU A 81 19.45 -0.70 -7.11
N ASP A 82 20.49 -0.25 -7.82
CA ASP A 82 20.34 0.77 -8.87
C ASP A 82 19.43 0.27 -10.00
N GLY A 83 19.52 -1.02 -10.35
CA GLY A 83 18.61 -1.69 -11.27
C GLY A 83 17.22 -2.00 -10.70
N ALA A 84 16.93 -1.66 -9.44
CA ALA A 84 15.65 -1.85 -8.75
C ALA A 84 15.09 -0.50 -8.24
N SER A 85 15.47 0.61 -8.87
CA SER A 85 15.17 1.95 -8.41
C SER A 85 13.68 2.25 -8.35
N ASP A 86 12.88 1.80 -9.32
CA ASP A 86 11.43 2.00 -9.30
C ASP A 86 10.76 1.10 -8.26
N LEU A 87 11.19 -0.15 -8.14
CA LEU A 87 10.70 -1.05 -7.09
C LEU A 87 10.95 -0.49 -5.68
N LEU A 88 12.13 0.09 -5.42
CA LEU A 88 12.45 0.68 -4.13
C LEU A 88 11.69 1.99 -3.89
N ARG A 89 11.68 2.90 -4.87
CA ARG A 89 10.99 4.20 -4.78
C ARG A 89 9.48 4.04 -4.58
N LEU A 90 8.87 3.10 -5.30
CA LEU A 90 7.46 2.74 -5.18
C LEU A 90 7.20 1.73 -4.04
N ARG A 91 8.22 1.39 -3.23
CA ARG A 91 8.12 0.49 -2.08
C ARG A 91 7.41 -0.84 -2.42
N ARG A 92 7.73 -1.39 -3.60
CA ARG A 92 7.26 -2.68 -4.12
C ARG A 92 8.16 -3.84 -3.67
N ILE A 93 9.09 -3.59 -2.75
CA ILE A 93 9.87 -4.59 -2.04
C ILE A 93 9.57 -4.46 -0.55
N ASP A 94 8.95 -5.44 0.10
CA ASP A 94 8.59 -5.32 1.51
C ASP A 94 9.77 -5.56 2.45
N PHE A 95 10.53 -6.61 2.17
CA PHE A 95 11.72 -7.00 2.92
C PHE A 95 12.88 -7.20 1.95
N LEU A 96 14.03 -6.60 2.24
CA LEU A 96 15.25 -6.79 1.48
C LEU A 96 16.35 -7.32 2.40
N GLN A 97 16.86 -8.50 2.09
CA GLN A 97 17.85 -9.23 2.89
C GLN A 97 19.21 -9.31 2.18
N PHE A 98 20.30 -9.04 2.91
CA PHE A 98 21.68 -9.22 2.44
C PHE A 98 22.62 -9.49 3.62
N ASP A 99 23.74 -10.19 3.39
CA ASP A 99 24.73 -10.47 4.45
C ASP A 99 25.84 -9.40 4.51
N GLU A 100 26.26 -9.04 5.73
CA GLU A 100 27.27 -8.01 5.99
C GLU A 100 28.61 -8.32 5.29
N SER A 101 29.01 -9.59 5.30
CA SER A 101 30.26 -10.04 4.68
C SER A 101 30.29 -9.86 3.17
N GLU A 102 29.13 -9.89 2.51
CA GLU A 102 29.01 -9.67 1.07
C GLU A 102 28.93 -8.18 0.74
N ALA A 103 28.22 -7.40 1.57
CA ALA A 103 28.17 -5.96 1.43
C ALA A 103 29.56 -5.32 1.58
N GLY A 104 30.36 -5.81 2.55
CA GLY A 104 31.72 -5.34 2.79
C GLY A 104 31.80 -3.81 2.88
N SER A 105 32.64 -3.19 2.05
CA SER A 105 32.79 -1.73 2.02
C SER A 105 31.56 -0.96 1.53
N GLN A 106 30.58 -1.62 0.89
CA GLN A 106 29.36 -0.99 0.39
C GLN A 106 28.29 -0.78 1.47
N LEU A 107 28.45 -1.35 2.67
CA LEU A 107 27.41 -1.40 3.71
C LEU A 107 26.82 -0.02 4.05
N VAL A 108 27.68 1.00 4.20
CA VAL A 108 27.25 2.38 4.49
C VAL A 108 26.39 2.95 3.35
N THR A 109 26.81 2.73 2.11
CA THR A 109 26.10 3.23 0.93
C THR A 109 24.76 2.51 0.73
N LEU A 110 24.72 1.19 0.98
CA LEU A 110 23.48 0.41 0.93
C LEU A 110 22.46 0.92 1.96
N TYR A 111 22.89 1.19 3.20
CA TYR A 111 22.05 1.80 4.22
C TYR A 111 21.47 3.13 3.76
N ALA A 112 22.32 4.04 3.28
CA ALA A 112 21.88 5.36 2.84
C ALA A 112 20.89 5.27 1.67
N ARG A 113 21.15 4.38 0.69
CA ARG A 113 20.28 4.17 -0.47
C ARG A 113 18.88 3.69 -0.06
N LEU A 114 18.80 2.72 0.84
CA LEU A 114 17.54 2.13 1.31
C LEU A 114 16.77 3.11 2.20
N GLN A 115 17.47 3.84 3.07
CA GLN A 115 16.85 4.86 3.91
C GLN A 115 16.31 6.05 3.10
N ALA A 116 16.91 6.38 1.96
CA ALA A 116 16.40 7.41 1.06
C ALA A 116 15.00 7.10 0.53
N ASP A 117 14.63 5.83 0.38
CA ASP A 117 13.29 5.38 -0.01
C ASP A 117 12.36 5.07 1.19
N GLY A 118 12.85 5.34 2.41
CA GLY A 118 12.10 5.23 3.66
C GLY A 118 12.21 3.88 4.37
N TYR A 119 13.07 2.97 3.92
CA TYR A 119 13.25 1.68 4.57
C TYR A 119 13.86 1.82 5.96
N SER A 120 13.36 1.01 6.90
CA SER A 120 13.95 0.83 8.23
C SER A 120 14.93 -0.35 8.21
N LEU A 121 16.14 -0.15 8.74
CA LEU A 121 17.21 -1.14 8.67
C LEU A 121 17.35 -1.89 10.00
N PHE A 122 17.57 -3.18 9.89
CA PHE A 122 17.77 -4.09 11.01
C PHE A 122 18.97 -5.00 10.74
N ARG A 123 19.60 -5.47 11.82
CA ARG A 123 20.58 -6.55 11.77
C ARG A 123 20.07 -7.75 12.56
N PHE A 124 20.18 -8.93 11.96
CA PHE A 124 19.86 -10.22 12.55
C PHE A 124 21.14 -10.99 12.87
N THR A 125 21.37 -11.23 14.16
CA THR A 125 22.52 -11.97 14.70
C THR A 125 22.07 -12.76 15.92
N ASP A 126 22.52 -14.00 16.10
CA ASP A 126 22.23 -14.81 17.30
C ASP A 126 20.73 -14.92 17.64
N ARG A 127 19.88 -15.04 16.60
CA ARG A 127 18.41 -15.05 16.71
C ARG A 127 17.78 -13.77 17.26
N ASN A 128 18.54 -12.68 17.34
CA ASN A 128 18.06 -11.37 17.71
C ASN A 128 17.97 -10.45 16.48
N LEU A 129 16.86 -9.73 16.34
CA LEU A 129 16.65 -8.73 15.30
C LEU A 129 16.72 -7.34 15.93
N GLU A 130 17.75 -6.58 15.58
CA GLU A 130 18.05 -5.29 16.19
C GLU A 130 17.88 -4.16 15.17
N PHE A 131 17.13 -3.11 15.55
CA PHE A 131 17.04 -1.90 14.73
C PHE A 131 18.40 -1.21 14.63
N ARG A 132 18.74 -0.76 13.42
CA ARG A 132 20.02 -0.12 13.09
C ARG A 132 19.79 1.11 12.21
N GLY A 133 19.83 2.29 12.83
CA GLY A 133 19.82 3.56 12.09
C GLY A 133 21.10 3.82 11.29
N THR A 134 22.21 3.21 11.70
CA THR A 134 23.51 3.25 11.01
C THR A 134 24.11 1.84 10.97
N PRO A 135 25.03 1.55 10.03
CA PRO A 135 25.80 0.31 10.05
C PRO A 135 26.52 0.11 11.39
N PRO A 136 26.53 -1.11 11.93
CA PRO A 136 27.27 -1.42 13.15
C PRO A 136 28.77 -1.54 12.86
N GLU A 137 29.60 -1.12 13.82
CA GLU A 137 31.07 -1.16 13.75
C GLU A 137 31.68 -2.21 14.70
N ASP A 138 30.86 -3.14 15.21
CA ASP A 138 31.26 -4.10 16.25
C ASP A 138 31.94 -5.37 15.71
N GLY A 139 32.07 -5.51 14.39
CA GLY A 139 32.73 -6.62 13.71
C GLY A 139 32.07 -7.98 13.89
N ARG A 140 30.82 -8.03 14.39
CA ARG A 140 30.09 -9.29 14.62
C ARG A 140 29.51 -9.90 13.34
N GLY A 141 29.51 -9.16 12.23
CA GLY A 141 28.81 -9.55 11.02
C GLY A 141 27.30 -9.63 11.24
N GLY A 142 26.61 -10.27 10.30
CA GLY A 142 25.20 -10.62 10.43
C GLY A 142 24.42 -10.50 9.13
N THR A 143 23.15 -10.89 9.19
CA THR A 143 22.22 -10.70 8.09
C THR A 143 21.49 -9.39 8.29
N HIS A 144 21.52 -8.51 7.30
CA HIS A 144 20.82 -7.24 7.31
C HIS A 144 19.48 -7.36 6.62
N MET A 145 18.50 -6.61 7.14
CA MET A 145 17.16 -6.56 6.59
C MET A 145 16.68 -5.11 6.51
N ALA A 146 16.30 -4.68 5.32
CA ALA A 146 15.54 -3.46 5.09
C ALA A 146 14.05 -3.81 5.14
N VAL A 147 13.25 -2.99 5.80
CA VAL A 147 11.80 -3.19 5.94
C VAL A 147 11.04 -1.97 5.43
N ALA A 148 10.09 -2.19 4.54
CA ALA A 148 9.24 -1.14 3.98
C ALA A 148 8.39 -0.46 5.07
N PRO A 149 8.12 0.86 4.94
CA PRO A 149 7.37 1.64 5.92
C PRO A 149 6.03 1.01 6.36
N ARG A 150 5.28 0.42 5.42
CA ARG A 150 3.96 -0.17 5.70
C ARG A 150 3.97 -1.20 6.84
N HIS A 151 5.09 -1.89 7.05
CA HIS A 151 5.19 -2.93 8.08
C HIS A 151 5.60 -2.40 9.46
N TRP A 152 6.07 -1.16 9.57
CA TRP A 152 6.62 -0.62 10.81
C TRP A 152 5.63 -0.69 11.98
N ASN A 153 4.44 -0.14 11.76
CA ASN A 153 3.40 -0.03 12.77
C ASN A 153 2.95 -1.39 13.31
N ARG A 154 2.74 -2.36 12.41
CA ARG A 154 2.24 -3.69 12.77
C ARG A 154 3.31 -4.56 13.42
N LEU A 155 4.52 -4.58 12.89
CA LEU A 155 5.56 -5.52 13.34
C LEU A 155 6.39 -5.00 14.52
N PHE A 156 6.67 -3.69 14.57
CA PHE A 156 7.65 -3.14 15.51
C PHE A 156 7.04 -2.17 16.51
N ALA A 157 6.30 -1.15 16.06
CA ALA A 157 5.68 -0.19 16.97
C ALA A 157 4.44 -0.76 17.69
N ARG A 158 3.83 -1.81 17.11
CA ARG A 158 2.58 -2.44 17.58
C ARG A 158 1.46 -1.42 17.81
N SER A 159 1.35 -0.46 16.89
CA SER A 159 0.38 0.63 16.94
C SER A 159 -0.63 0.50 15.81
N GLN A 160 -1.92 0.61 16.13
CA GLN A 160 -3.00 0.61 15.15
C GLN A 160 -3.38 2.03 14.71
N GLY A 161 -2.40 2.92 14.60
CA GLY A 161 -2.65 4.31 14.21
C GLY A 161 -2.99 4.42 12.72
N MET A 162 -3.95 5.29 12.43
CA MET A 162 -4.22 5.80 11.07
C MET A 162 -3.43 7.09 10.82
N PHE A 163 -3.46 7.60 9.59
CA PHE A 163 -2.83 8.88 9.27
C PHE A 163 -3.41 10.03 10.10
N ARG A 164 -2.53 10.90 10.60
CA ARG A 164 -2.92 12.18 11.19
C ARG A 164 -2.71 13.27 10.15
N TYR A 165 -3.77 13.69 9.48
CA TYR A 165 -3.65 14.58 8.33
C TYR A 165 -3.10 15.96 8.69
N LYS A 166 -3.36 16.45 9.90
CA LYS A 166 -2.77 17.70 10.41
C LYS A 166 -1.24 17.69 10.46
N ASP A 167 -0.64 16.51 10.63
CA ASP A 167 0.82 16.36 10.65
C ASP A 167 1.32 16.02 9.24
N LEU A 168 0.57 15.18 8.52
CA LEU A 168 0.99 14.60 7.25
C LEU A 168 0.86 15.59 6.08
N PHE A 169 -0.26 16.31 5.98
CA PHE A 169 -0.49 17.25 4.88
C PHE A 169 0.55 18.38 4.83
N PRO A 170 0.86 19.10 5.93
CA PRO A 170 1.86 20.17 5.89
C PRO A 170 3.27 19.68 5.55
N ARG A 171 3.65 18.46 5.96
CA ARG A 171 4.95 17.86 5.61
C ARG A 171 5.15 17.69 4.11
N HIS A 172 4.06 17.57 3.36
CA HIS A 172 4.06 17.43 1.91
C HIS A 172 3.51 18.68 1.20
N GLY A 173 3.40 19.81 1.89
CA GLY A 173 2.96 21.08 1.30
C GLY A 173 1.48 21.14 0.93
N ILE A 174 0.65 20.26 1.49
CA ILE A 174 -0.79 20.21 1.21
C ILE A 174 -1.52 21.12 2.21
N LEU A 175 -2.34 22.04 1.69
CA LEU A 175 -3.31 22.81 2.45
C LEU A 175 -4.71 22.46 1.93
N PRO A 176 -5.54 21.71 2.67
CA PRO A 176 -6.83 21.24 2.16
C PRO A 176 -7.83 22.40 2.05
N ARG A 177 -8.19 22.80 0.83
CA ARG A 177 -9.32 23.72 0.55
C ARG A 177 -10.65 23.01 0.73
N GLY A 178 -10.68 21.74 0.33
CA GLY A 178 -11.81 20.86 0.50
C GLY A 178 -11.42 19.42 0.21
N ILE A 179 -12.12 18.50 0.86
CA ILE A 179 -11.88 17.06 0.74
C ILE A 179 -13.12 16.40 0.12
N ILE A 180 -12.92 15.61 -0.91
CA ILE A 180 -13.93 14.65 -1.39
C ILE A 180 -13.57 13.30 -0.79
N HIS A 181 -14.48 12.67 -0.05
CA HIS A 181 -14.30 11.34 0.50
C HIS A 181 -15.35 10.39 -0.08
N VAL A 182 -14.90 9.43 -0.89
CA VAL A 182 -15.69 8.36 -1.49
C VAL A 182 -15.59 7.10 -0.63
N GLY A 183 -16.75 6.54 -0.25
CA GLY A 183 -16.82 5.43 0.71
C GLY A 183 -16.81 5.94 2.15
N ALA A 184 -17.58 7.00 2.39
CA ALA A 184 -17.51 7.76 3.63
C ALA A 184 -18.05 7.02 4.88
N HIS A 185 -18.77 5.92 4.72
CA HIS A 185 -19.46 5.22 5.80
C HIS A 185 -20.30 6.19 6.65
N GLU A 186 -19.96 6.39 7.93
CA GLU A 186 -20.64 7.30 8.84
C GLU A 186 -19.87 8.62 9.02
N GLY A 187 -18.80 8.86 8.27
CA GLY A 187 -17.98 10.07 8.25
C GLY A 187 -17.02 10.20 9.42
N GLU A 188 -16.43 9.08 9.86
CA GLU A 188 -15.50 8.97 10.98
C GLU A 188 -14.27 9.88 10.85
N GLU A 189 -13.82 10.13 9.63
CA GLU A 189 -12.62 10.92 9.30
C GLU A 189 -12.85 12.42 9.48
N HIS A 190 -14.10 12.88 9.64
CA HIS A 190 -14.43 14.30 9.69
C HIS A 190 -13.58 15.07 10.70
N ALA A 191 -13.42 14.55 11.92
CA ALA A 191 -12.62 15.21 12.95
C ALA A 191 -11.14 15.37 12.54
N ASN A 192 -10.57 14.33 11.90
CA ASN A 192 -9.20 14.35 11.39
C ASN A 192 -9.04 15.38 10.25
N TYR A 193 -10.04 15.49 9.37
CA TYR A 193 -10.08 16.51 8.32
C TYR A 193 -10.17 17.93 8.89
N LYS A 194 -11.03 18.17 9.89
CA LYS A 194 -11.12 19.47 10.56
C LYS A 194 -9.81 19.85 11.25
N GLU A 195 -9.18 18.90 11.94
CA GLU A 195 -7.87 19.11 12.55
C GLU A 195 -6.78 19.43 11.53
N ALA A 196 -6.90 18.92 10.30
CA ALA A 196 -6.00 19.23 9.19
C ALA A 196 -6.30 20.58 8.50
N GLY A 197 -7.33 21.30 8.96
CA GLY A 197 -7.71 22.61 8.42
C GLY A 197 -8.63 22.55 7.21
N ALA A 198 -9.30 21.42 6.95
CA ALA A 198 -10.28 21.34 5.86
C ALA A 198 -11.57 22.08 6.22
N ASP A 199 -11.92 23.08 5.41
CA ASP A 199 -13.12 23.91 5.61
C ASP A 199 -14.35 23.40 4.86
N ARG A 200 -14.18 22.41 3.99
CA ARG A 200 -15.26 21.80 3.22
C ARG A 200 -15.04 20.30 3.06
N VAL A 201 -16.06 19.51 3.32
CA VAL A 201 -16.02 18.05 3.12
C VAL A 201 -17.23 17.61 2.29
N LEU A 202 -16.97 16.86 1.23
CA LEU A 202 -17.98 16.13 0.47
C LEU A 202 -17.84 14.64 0.82
N PHE A 203 -18.80 14.11 1.57
CA PHE A 203 -18.91 12.68 1.83
C PHE A 203 -19.83 12.02 0.80
N ILE A 204 -19.37 10.91 0.23
CA ILE A 204 -20.14 10.11 -0.72
C ILE A 204 -20.21 8.68 -0.19
N GLU A 205 -21.43 8.18 0.02
CA GLU A 205 -21.70 6.85 0.56
C GLU A 205 -22.64 6.06 -0.36
N ALA A 206 -22.30 4.79 -0.63
CA ALA A 206 -23.02 3.94 -1.57
C ALA A 206 -24.22 3.24 -0.94
N ASP A 207 -24.11 2.74 0.30
CA ASP A 207 -25.19 2.06 1.02
C ASP A 207 -26.25 3.10 1.45
N PRO A 208 -27.49 3.04 0.93
CA PRO A 208 -28.54 3.98 1.30
C PRO A 208 -28.86 4.01 2.81
N ALA A 209 -28.73 2.88 3.51
CA ALA A 209 -28.99 2.82 4.95
C ALA A 209 -27.88 3.50 5.74
N THR A 210 -26.62 3.25 5.40
CA THR A 210 -25.45 3.92 6.00
C THR A 210 -25.46 5.41 5.68
N PHE A 211 -25.78 5.77 4.45
CA PHE A 211 -25.96 7.16 4.03
C PHE A 211 -27.01 7.90 4.88
N ALA A 212 -28.13 7.26 5.23
CA ALA A 212 -29.14 7.89 6.09
C ALA A 212 -28.55 8.25 7.47
N THR A 213 -27.71 7.39 8.04
CA THR A 213 -26.97 7.65 9.28
C THR A 213 -25.97 8.79 9.12
N LEU A 214 -25.16 8.76 8.05
CA LEU A 214 -24.22 9.82 7.70
C LEU A 214 -24.91 11.18 7.56
N GLN A 215 -26.02 11.23 6.81
CA GLN A 215 -26.79 12.46 6.59
C GLN A 215 -27.37 12.99 7.91
N ALA A 216 -27.92 12.11 8.76
CA ALA A 216 -28.42 12.51 10.07
C ALA A 216 -27.32 13.06 10.98
N ARG A 217 -26.13 12.44 10.96
CA ARG A 217 -24.97 12.88 11.75
C ARG A 217 -24.51 14.29 11.40
N PHE A 218 -24.50 14.63 10.11
CA PHE A 218 -24.03 15.93 9.63
C PHE A 218 -25.17 16.90 9.30
N ALA A 219 -26.39 16.61 9.75
CA ALA A 219 -27.52 17.53 9.61
C ALA A 219 -27.21 18.87 10.31
N GLY A 220 -27.19 19.96 9.55
CA GLY A 220 -26.87 21.31 10.05
C GLY A 220 -25.38 21.67 10.09
N HIS A 221 -24.49 20.77 9.67
CA HIS A 221 -23.08 21.10 9.44
C HIS A 221 -22.94 21.84 8.10
N GLY A 222 -22.76 23.16 8.15
CA GLY A 222 -22.65 23.99 6.94
C GLY A 222 -21.40 23.74 6.09
N ASP A 223 -20.41 23.04 6.64
CA ASP A 223 -19.16 22.66 5.98
C ASP A 223 -19.18 21.26 5.35
N VAL A 224 -20.26 20.48 5.55
CA VAL A 224 -20.36 19.09 5.09
C VAL A 224 -21.50 18.93 4.07
N ILE A 225 -21.19 18.25 2.98
CA ILE A 225 -22.15 17.83 1.96
C ILE A 225 -22.14 16.30 1.94
N CYS A 226 -23.31 15.67 2.03
CA CYS A 226 -23.44 14.22 1.93
C CYS A 226 -24.22 13.85 0.67
N LEU A 227 -23.69 12.94 -0.15
CA LEU A 227 -24.36 12.39 -1.33
C LEU A 227 -24.48 10.86 -1.23
N ASN A 228 -25.64 10.31 -1.64
CA ASN A 228 -25.82 8.87 -1.75
C ASN A 228 -25.55 8.43 -3.20
N ALA A 229 -24.38 7.86 -3.44
CA ALA A 229 -23.99 7.38 -4.76
C ALA A 229 -22.87 6.34 -4.66
N ALA A 230 -22.88 5.35 -5.54
CA ALA A 230 -21.73 4.47 -5.74
C ALA A 230 -20.84 5.05 -6.84
N VAL A 231 -19.64 5.50 -6.49
CA VAL A 231 -18.70 6.06 -7.48
C VAL A 231 -17.98 4.91 -8.19
N SER A 232 -17.88 4.98 -9.52
CA SER A 232 -17.20 3.99 -10.37
C SER A 232 -16.61 4.65 -11.62
N ASP A 233 -15.98 3.83 -12.45
CA ASP A 233 -15.49 4.14 -13.80
C ASP A 233 -16.59 4.50 -14.83
N ARG A 234 -17.86 4.19 -14.54
CA ARG A 234 -18.98 4.45 -15.45
C ARG A 234 -20.32 4.62 -14.73
N ALA A 235 -21.20 5.38 -15.36
CA ALA A 235 -22.59 5.48 -14.94
C ALA A 235 -23.39 4.21 -15.27
N GLY A 236 -24.33 3.83 -14.40
CA GLY A 236 -25.14 2.63 -14.61
C GLY A 236 -25.79 2.10 -13.33
N ARG A 237 -25.99 0.78 -13.29
CA ARG A 237 -26.44 0.05 -12.12
C ARG A 237 -25.46 -1.10 -11.85
N ALA A 238 -25.21 -1.37 -10.58
CA ALA A 238 -24.32 -2.45 -10.17
C ALA A 238 -24.87 -3.17 -8.94
N ARG A 239 -24.49 -4.44 -8.79
CA ARG A 239 -24.68 -5.17 -7.54
C ARG A 239 -23.75 -4.59 -6.49
N PHE A 240 -24.25 -4.45 -5.27
CA PHE A 240 -23.50 -3.99 -4.12
C PHE A 240 -23.72 -4.97 -2.96
N SER A 241 -22.63 -5.57 -2.50
CA SER A 241 -22.61 -6.55 -1.43
C SER A 241 -22.58 -5.81 -0.10
N ARG A 242 -23.71 -5.81 0.61
CA ARG A 242 -23.84 -5.22 1.94
C ARG A 242 -23.36 -6.23 2.96
N MET A 243 -22.28 -5.88 3.65
CA MET A 243 -21.66 -6.75 4.63
C MET A 243 -22.26 -6.51 6.02
N SER A 244 -22.26 -7.55 6.85
CA SER A 244 -22.63 -7.49 8.28
C SER A 244 -21.86 -6.41 9.05
N SER A 245 -20.58 -6.22 8.71
CA SER A 245 -19.85 -4.99 9.01
C SER A 245 -20.01 -4.02 7.85
N ARG A 246 -20.79 -2.96 8.03
CA ARG A 246 -21.13 -2.03 6.93
C ARG A 246 -19.88 -1.39 6.28
N GLN A 247 -18.82 -1.19 7.06
CA GLN A 247 -17.51 -0.70 6.60
C GLN A 247 -16.85 -1.58 5.54
N SER A 248 -17.21 -2.87 5.43
CA SER A 248 -16.63 -3.81 4.45
C SER A 248 -17.47 -3.94 3.17
N SER A 249 -18.54 -3.15 3.01
CA SER A 249 -19.47 -3.26 1.88
C SER A 249 -18.82 -2.77 0.58
N SER A 250 -19.12 -3.43 -0.55
CA SER A 250 -18.40 -3.19 -1.80
C SER A 250 -19.25 -3.42 -3.05
N LEU A 251 -18.87 -2.74 -4.15
CA LEU A 251 -19.32 -3.04 -5.51
C LEU A 251 -18.68 -4.32 -6.07
N LEU A 252 -17.70 -4.88 -5.38
CA LEU A 252 -16.98 -6.09 -5.74
C LEU A 252 -17.38 -7.25 -4.81
N GLU A 253 -17.22 -8.48 -5.31
CA GLU A 253 -17.50 -9.67 -4.52
C GLU A 253 -16.40 -9.86 -3.46
N PRO A 254 -16.72 -9.99 -2.15
CA PRO A 254 -15.75 -9.97 -1.06
C PRO A 254 -15.02 -11.31 -0.86
N THR A 255 -14.26 -11.79 -1.84
CA THR A 255 -13.65 -13.13 -1.81
C THR A 255 -12.54 -13.27 -0.74
N GLY A 256 -11.38 -12.66 -0.95
CA GLY A 256 -10.24 -12.75 -0.02
C GLY A 256 -10.52 -12.12 1.34
N HIS A 257 -11.37 -11.09 1.38
CA HIS A 257 -11.81 -10.43 2.60
C HIS A 257 -12.48 -11.43 3.57
N LEU A 258 -13.36 -12.30 3.07
CA LEU A 258 -14.01 -13.34 3.89
C LEU A 258 -13.02 -14.37 4.44
N ALA A 259 -11.89 -14.61 3.77
CA ALA A 259 -10.83 -15.47 4.30
C ALA A 259 -10.05 -14.80 5.43
N VAL A 260 -9.80 -13.48 5.32
CA VAL A 260 -9.10 -12.70 6.35
C VAL A 260 -9.99 -12.44 7.56
N TYR A 261 -11.27 -12.16 7.33
CA TYR A 261 -12.27 -11.83 8.36
C TYR A 261 -13.48 -12.78 8.30
N PRO A 262 -13.33 -14.06 8.70
CA PRO A 262 -14.38 -15.09 8.53
C PRO A 262 -15.64 -14.87 9.38
N HIS A 263 -15.61 -13.90 10.30
CA HIS A 263 -16.76 -13.52 11.12
C HIS A 263 -17.63 -12.45 10.45
N ILE A 264 -17.13 -11.78 9.41
CA ILE A 264 -17.89 -10.85 8.59
C ILE A 264 -18.54 -11.67 7.48
N THR A 265 -19.85 -11.56 7.32
CA THR A 265 -20.64 -12.21 6.26
C THR A 265 -21.29 -11.18 5.36
N VAL A 266 -21.72 -11.62 4.16
CA VAL A 266 -22.64 -10.86 3.31
C VAL A 266 -24.04 -10.96 3.91
N ASP A 267 -24.67 -9.83 4.24
CA ASP A 267 -26.05 -9.79 4.72
C ASP A 267 -27.03 -9.89 3.56
N GLU A 268 -26.82 -9.05 2.55
CA GLU A 268 -27.68 -8.94 1.38
C GLU A 268 -26.91 -8.33 0.20
N VAL A 269 -27.45 -8.52 -1.00
CA VAL A 269 -26.94 -7.88 -2.21
C VAL A 269 -28.05 -6.99 -2.75
N ILE A 270 -27.78 -5.70 -2.81
CA ILE A 270 -28.71 -4.70 -3.37
C ILE A 270 -28.22 -4.23 -4.74
N GLU A 271 -29.09 -3.52 -5.46
CA GLU A 271 -28.71 -2.83 -6.69
C GLU A 271 -28.60 -1.33 -6.41
N VAL A 272 -27.46 -0.75 -6.73
CA VAL A 272 -27.17 0.68 -6.55
C VAL A 272 -26.93 1.35 -7.89
N GLU A 273 -27.20 2.65 -7.95
CA GLU A 273 -26.83 3.48 -9.09
C GLU A 273 -25.34 3.84 -9.01
N THR A 274 -24.63 3.63 -10.12
CA THR A 274 -23.23 4.05 -10.26
C THR A 274 -23.13 5.36 -11.03
N ARG A 275 -22.14 6.18 -10.66
CA ARG A 275 -21.78 7.45 -11.30
C ARG A 275 -20.27 7.61 -11.34
N THR A 276 -19.76 8.33 -12.34
CA THR A 276 -18.37 8.83 -12.29
C THR A 276 -18.31 10.00 -11.30
N LEU A 277 -17.14 10.24 -10.70
CA LEU A 277 -16.97 11.40 -9.81
C LEU A 277 -17.24 12.74 -10.54
N PRO A 278 -16.74 12.97 -11.77
CA PRO A 278 -17.07 14.18 -12.53
C PRO A 278 -18.59 14.37 -12.74
N ASP A 279 -19.32 13.32 -13.13
CA ASP A 279 -20.78 13.40 -13.33
C ASP A 279 -21.52 13.70 -12.03
N LEU A 280 -21.09 13.10 -10.92
CA LEU A 280 -21.68 13.30 -9.61
C LEU A 280 -21.49 14.75 -9.13
N LEU A 281 -20.30 15.33 -9.31
CA LEU A 281 -20.05 16.73 -8.99
C LEU A 281 -20.91 17.66 -9.85
N ALA A 282 -20.93 17.44 -11.17
CA ALA A 282 -21.67 18.28 -12.11
C ALA A 282 -23.19 18.26 -11.85
N SER A 283 -23.77 17.08 -11.65
CA SER A 283 -25.22 16.91 -11.40
C SER A 283 -25.70 17.52 -10.08
N ASN A 284 -24.79 17.72 -9.11
CA ASN A 284 -25.08 18.36 -7.84
C ASN A 284 -24.64 19.83 -7.77
N GLY A 285 -24.21 20.41 -8.90
CA GLY A 285 -23.76 21.81 -8.97
C GLY A 285 -22.51 22.08 -8.13
N LEU A 286 -21.66 21.06 -7.92
CA LEU A 286 -20.44 21.17 -7.14
C LEU A 286 -19.26 21.50 -8.04
N THR A 287 -18.59 22.61 -7.74
CA THR A 287 -17.41 23.10 -8.46
C THR A 287 -16.14 22.36 -7.98
N PRO A 288 -15.45 21.59 -8.84
CA PRO A 288 -14.27 20.81 -8.46
C PRO A 288 -13.15 21.61 -7.80
N GLU A 289 -12.93 22.86 -8.21
CA GLU A 289 -11.86 23.73 -7.73
C GLU A 289 -11.93 24.01 -6.21
N GLY A 290 -13.12 23.83 -5.63
CA GLY A 290 -13.35 23.89 -4.18
C GLY A 290 -12.76 22.72 -3.40
N PHE A 291 -12.23 21.70 -4.08
CA PHE A 291 -11.63 20.51 -3.49
C PHE A 291 -10.23 20.30 -4.08
N ASN A 292 -9.29 19.85 -3.25
CA ASN A 292 -7.92 19.53 -3.68
C ASN A 292 -7.36 18.28 -3.03
N VAL A 293 -8.15 17.60 -2.20
CA VAL A 293 -7.82 16.28 -1.67
C VAL A 293 -8.95 15.32 -2.02
N LEU A 294 -8.58 14.17 -2.57
CA LEU A 294 -9.48 13.05 -2.80
C LEU A 294 -9.12 11.93 -1.79
N ALA A 295 -10.08 11.50 -1.00
CA ALA A 295 -10.00 10.33 -0.13
C ALA A 295 -10.89 9.22 -0.71
N ILE A 296 -10.37 7.99 -0.78
CA ILE A 296 -11.09 6.83 -1.30
C ILE A 296 -10.91 5.65 -0.33
N ASP A 297 -12.02 5.18 0.22
CA ASP A 297 -12.08 3.95 1.02
C ASP A 297 -13.30 3.15 0.57
N ALA A 298 -13.17 2.45 -0.57
CA ALA A 298 -14.30 1.85 -1.28
C ALA A 298 -14.12 0.34 -1.46
N GLN A 299 -13.35 -0.28 -0.57
CA GLN A 299 -13.25 -1.72 -0.35
C GLN A 299 -13.04 -2.49 -1.67
N GLY A 300 -11.96 -2.14 -2.37
CA GLY A 300 -11.52 -2.76 -3.62
C GLY A 300 -11.91 -2.00 -4.90
N SER A 301 -12.77 -0.97 -4.79
CA SER A 301 -13.24 -0.18 -5.94
C SER A 301 -12.31 0.97 -6.31
N GLU A 302 -11.17 1.13 -5.63
CA GLU A 302 -10.27 2.29 -5.73
C GLU A 302 -9.82 2.51 -7.18
N CYS A 303 -9.36 1.45 -7.86
CA CYS A 303 -8.95 1.53 -9.26
C CYS A 303 -10.10 1.91 -10.19
N ARG A 304 -11.34 1.46 -9.93
CA ARG A 304 -12.50 1.86 -10.75
C ARG A 304 -12.80 3.35 -10.56
N ILE A 305 -12.78 3.83 -9.34
CA ILE A 305 -13.03 5.24 -9.01
C ILE A 305 -11.97 6.14 -9.63
N LEU A 306 -10.68 5.78 -9.49
CA LEU A 306 -9.57 6.53 -10.05
C LEU A 306 -9.64 6.60 -11.59
N ASN A 307 -9.93 5.49 -12.27
CA ASN A 307 -10.13 5.48 -13.71
C ASN A 307 -11.35 6.30 -14.16
N GLY A 308 -12.39 6.38 -13.33
CA GLY A 308 -13.57 7.23 -13.56
C GLY A 308 -13.35 8.71 -13.34
N CYS A 309 -12.24 9.12 -12.70
CA CYS A 309 -11.94 10.53 -12.47
C CYS A 309 -11.44 11.23 -13.74
N GLY A 310 -10.67 10.54 -14.60
CA GLY A 310 -10.09 11.13 -15.81
C GLY A 310 -9.29 12.41 -15.51
N ASP A 311 -9.56 13.48 -16.28
CA ASP A 311 -8.88 14.77 -16.14
C ASP A 311 -9.12 15.45 -14.79
N LEU A 312 -10.17 15.07 -14.05
CA LEU A 312 -10.45 15.59 -12.70
C LEU A 312 -9.28 15.33 -11.74
N LEU A 313 -8.51 14.25 -11.96
CA LEU A 313 -7.33 13.96 -11.14
C LEU A 313 -6.36 15.14 -11.12
N ALA A 314 -6.21 15.86 -12.25
CA ALA A 314 -5.34 17.03 -12.41
C ALA A 314 -5.61 18.16 -11.38
N GLY A 315 -6.83 18.23 -10.84
CA GLY A 315 -7.25 19.25 -9.88
C GLY A 315 -6.91 18.93 -8.41
N PHE A 316 -6.51 17.69 -8.10
CA PHE A 316 -6.14 17.32 -6.73
C PHE A 316 -4.64 17.51 -6.48
N ASP A 317 -4.31 18.06 -5.31
CA ASP A 317 -2.95 18.15 -4.78
C ASP A 317 -2.55 16.83 -4.11
N ALA A 318 -3.52 16.10 -3.56
CA ALA A 318 -3.31 14.82 -2.89
C ALA A 318 -4.45 13.83 -3.11
N VAL A 319 -4.08 12.54 -3.13
CA VAL A 319 -5.01 11.41 -3.06
C VAL A 319 -4.64 10.55 -1.87
N VAL A 320 -5.60 10.31 -0.97
CA VAL A 320 -5.48 9.30 0.08
C VAL A 320 -6.37 8.14 -0.31
N THR A 321 -5.87 6.93 -0.26
CA THR A 321 -6.66 5.76 -0.63
C THR A 321 -6.25 4.53 0.15
N GLU A 322 -7.23 3.67 0.44
CA GLU A 322 -6.94 2.29 0.80
C GLU A 322 -6.15 1.63 -0.36
N VAL A 323 -5.21 0.75 -0.03
CA VAL A 323 -4.46 -0.06 -0.99
C VAL A 323 -4.41 -1.50 -0.52
N SER A 324 -4.61 -2.42 -1.45
CA SER A 324 -4.55 -3.86 -1.21
C SER A 324 -3.24 -4.46 -1.73
N TYR A 325 -2.67 -5.39 -0.98
CA TYR A 325 -1.47 -6.16 -1.36
C TYR A 325 -1.79 -7.64 -1.62
N ALA A 326 -3.04 -8.04 -1.37
CA ALA A 326 -3.64 -9.27 -1.85
C ALA A 326 -5.07 -8.98 -2.34
N GLU A 327 -5.60 -9.82 -3.22
CA GLU A 327 -6.96 -9.65 -3.74
C GLU A 327 -8.00 -9.94 -2.65
N LEU A 328 -8.51 -8.89 -2.00
CA LEU A 328 -9.52 -8.99 -0.96
C LEU A 328 -10.95 -9.03 -1.54
N TYR A 329 -11.13 -8.44 -2.71
CA TYR A 329 -12.38 -8.45 -3.43
C TYR A 329 -12.11 -8.88 -4.88
N GLU A 330 -13.01 -9.65 -5.48
CA GLU A 330 -12.82 -10.21 -6.81
C GLU A 330 -12.62 -9.11 -7.86
N GLY A 331 -11.48 -9.15 -8.54
CA GLY A 331 -11.08 -8.15 -9.53
C GLY A 331 -10.67 -6.79 -8.94
N SER A 332 -10.44 -6.70 -7.62
CA SER A 332 -9.87 -5.49 -7.02
C SER A 332 -8.44 -5.28 -7.49
N GLY A 333 -8.07 -4.02 -7.73
CA GLY A 333 -6.68 -3.67 -8.01
C GLY A 333 -5.81 -3.77 -6.76
N LEU A 334 -4.52 -4.03 -6.96
CA LEU A 334 -3.51 -4.02 -5.91
C LEU A 334 -2.83 -2.64 -5.84
N ALA A 335 -2.00 -2.43 -4.81
CA ALA A 335 -1.24 -1.20 -4.61
C ALA A 335 -0.43 -0.80 -5.86
N ALA A 336 0.13 -1.78 -6.58
CA ALA A 336 0.85 -1.54 -7.82
C ALA A 336 -0.06 -1.02 -8.95
N ASP A 337 -1.34 -1.41 -9.00
CA ASP A 337 -2.31 -0.87 -9.96
C ASP A 337 -2.69 0.57 -9.64
N VAL A 338 -2.87 0.88 -8.36
CA VAL A 338 -3.10 2.26 -7.88
C VAL A 338 -1.91 3.15 -8.20
N ASP A 339 -0.68 2.67 -7.95
CA ASP A 339 0.56 3.35 -8.31
C ASP A 339 0.60 3.69 -9.80
N ASP A 340 0.32 2.72 -10.68
CA ASP A 340 0.42 2.92 -12.12
C ASP A 340 -0.57 3.98 -12.62
N ILE A 341 -1.80 4.00 -12.09
CA ILE A 341 -2.79 5.03 -12.38
C ILE A 341 -2.29 6.40 -11.90
N LEU A 342 -2.00 6.53 -10.61
CA LEU A 342 -1.68 7.83 -10.01
C LEU A 342 -0.34 8.40 -10.51
N PHE A 343 0.66 7.54 -10.75
CA PHE A 343 1.95 7.96 -11.29
C PHE A 343 1.82 8.54 -12.70
N ALA A 344 0.99 7.92 -13.56
CA ALA A 344 0.68 8.44 -14.89
C ALA A 344 -0.01 9.82 -14.83
N HIS A 345 -0.74 10.11 -13.75
CA HIS A 345 -1.37 11.41 -13.49
C HIS A 345 -0.51 12.41 -12.71
N GLY A 346 0.77 12.10 -12.49
CA GLY A 346 1.72 13.03 -11.89
C GLY A 346 1.86 12.93 -10.38
N PHE A 347 1.38 11.88 -9.74
CA PHE A 347 1.49 11.69 -8.30
C PHE A 347 2.64 10.74 -7.92
N ASP A 348 3.21 10.94 -6.72
CA ASP A 348 4.12 9.99 -6.08
C ASP A 348 3.54 9.50 -4.74
N ARG A 349 3.72 8.21 -4.42
CA ARG A 349 3.36 7.66 -3.12
C ARG A 349 4.37 8.12 -2.07
N VAL A 350 3.96 8.98 -1.15
CA VAL A 350 4.87 9.56 -0.15
C VAL A 350 4.76 8.88 1.22
N ALA A 351 3.60 8.32 1.55
CA ALA A 351 3.37 7.61 2.80
C ALA A 351 2.49 6.37 2.58
N GLU A 352 2.71 5.35 3.41
CA GLU A 352 1.92 4.12 3.45
C GLU A 352 1.93 3.52 4.86
N ILE A 353 0.86 2.86 5.26
CA ILE A 353 0.74 2.14 6.54
C ILE A 353 -0.12 0.89 6.38
N SER A 354 0.31 -0.25 6.95
CA SER A 354 -0.50 -1.48 7.06
C SER A 354 -0.63 -1.88 8.53
N SER A 355 -1.39 -1.06 9.28
CA SER A 355 -1.45 -1.12 10.74
C SER A 355 -2.20 -2.34 11.30
N TYR A 356 -3.21 -2.84 10.57
CA TYR A 356 -4.11 -3.91 11.05
C TYR A 356 -3.77 -5.29 10.49
N HIS A 357 -3.55 -5.37 9.18
CA HIS A 357 -3.25 -6.62 8.49
C HIS A 357 -2.18 -6.39 7.43
N HIS A 358 -1.48 -7.44 7.00
CA HIS A 358 -0.44 -7.29 5.98
C HIS A 358 -1.03 -7.16 4.57
N SER A 359 -2.24 -7.64 4.32
CA SER A 359 -2.83 -7.67 2.98
C SER A 359 -3.42 -6.35 2.51
N TRP A 360 -3.51 -5.33 3.35
CA TRP A 360 -4.06 -4.02 2.99
C TRP A 360 -3.51 -2.90 3.88
N GLY A 361 -3.80 -1.66 3.55
CA GLY A 361 -3.39 -0.49 4.30
C GLY A 361 -3.84 0.80 3.64
N ASP A 362 -3.33 1.93 4.13
CA ASP A 362 -3.60 3.26 3.58
C ASP A 362 -2.35 3.81 2.89
N ALA A 363 -2.54 4.58 1.83
CA ALA A 363 -1.49 5.30 1.14
C ALA A 363 -1.86 6.77 0.89
N LEU A 364 -0.86 7.65 1.02
CA LEU A 364 -0.95 9.04 0.58
C LEU A 364 -0.10 9.23 -0.67
N TYR A 365 -0.73 9.78 -1.70
CA TYR A 365 -0.13 10.19 -2.95
C TYR A 365 -0.19 11.71 -3.07
N VAL A 366 0.91 12.31 -3.53
CA VAL A 366 1.03 13.78 -3.66
C VAL A 366 1.46 14.13 -5.07
N ARG A 367 0.81 15.15 -5.64
CA ARG A 367 1.13 15.63 -6.98
C ARG A 367 2.54 16.21 -7.01
N ARG A 368 3.34 15.79 -8.00
CA ARG A 368 4.67 16.35 -8.26
C ARG A 368 4.55 17.86 -8.57
N PRO A 369 5.47 18.69 -8.06
CA PRO A 369 5.57 20.08 -8.50
C PRO A 369 5.72 20.12 -10.03
N GLY A 370 4.87 20.90 -10.69
CA GLY A 370 4.87 21.08 -12.15
C GLY A 370 6.02 21.93 -12.66
#